data_AF-A0A8S9IRL9-F1
#
_entry.id   AF-A0A8S9IRL9-F1
#
_cell.length_a   1.000
_cell.length_b   1.000
_cell.length_c   1.000
_cell.angle_alpha   90.00
_cell.angle_beta   90.00
_cell.angle_gamma   90.00
#
_symmetry.space_group_name_H-M   'P 1'
#
loop_
_entity.id
_entity.type
_entity.pdbx_description
1 polymer ?
#
loop_
_entity_poly.entity_id
_entity_poly.type
_entity_poly.pdbx_seq_one_letter_code
_entity_poly.pdbx_strand_id
1 'polypeptide(L)'
;MAVDEHDELPEATQREAELQRREPPNYGAGKREKAKDAQTCDVEDIDSEPEPNKKASDGAARTESPMIAHLHQMFSDRLNAMQSIVERLPGVAPPIRKSNPDSYADTPFKDEITLIEMPRKFSFPSIKTYNGTTDLDDHVT
;
A
#
# COMPACT_ATOMS: atom_id res chain seq x y z
N MET A 1 -40.16 -9.06 62.19
CA MET A 1 -41.04 -8.66 61.05
C MET A 1 -40.52 -7.30 60.59
N ALA A 2 -40.17 -7.01 59.35
CA ALA A 2 -40.24 -7.74 58.10
C ALA A 2 -39.10 -7.25 57.18
N VAL A 3 -38.71 -8.14 56.26
CA VAL A 3 -37.83 -7.98 55.09
C VAL A 3 -38.29 -6.83 54.19
N ASP A 4 -37.36 -6.07 53.62
CA ASP A 4 -37.44 -5.81 52.18
C ASP A 4 -36.06 -5.52 51.57
N GLU A 5 -35.81 -6.25 50.49
CA GLU A 5 -34.56 -6.41 49.76
C GLU A 5 -34.78 -5.67 48.43
N HIS A 6 -34.14 -4.53 48.23
CA HIS A 6 -34.24 -3.80 46.96
C HIS A 6 -33.18 -4.34 45.99
N ASP A 7 -33.62 -5.33 45.22
CA ASP A 7 -32.95 -5.89 44.06
C ASP A 7 -33.27 -4.99 42.83
N GLU A 8 -32.40 -4.02 42.52
CA GLU A 8 -32.48 -3.26 41.27
C GLU A 8 -31.45 -3.82 40.26
N LEU A 9 -31.93 -4.75 39.42
CA LEU A 9 -31.27 -5.16 38.19
C LEU A 9 -31.19 -3.98 37.20
N PRO A 10 -30.05 -3.73 36.53
CA PRO A 10 -29.97 -2.65 35.55
C PRO A 10 -30.64 -3.03 34.23
N GLU A 11 -31.49 -2.13 33.72
CA GLU A 11 -32.03 -2.17 32.36
C GLU A 11 -30.90 -2.28 31.31
N ALA A 12 -30.69 -3.49 30.79
CA ALA A 12 -29.78 -3.75 29.68
C ALA A 12 -30.55 -4.40 28.53
N THR A 13 -31.54 -3.72 27.93
CA THR A 13 -32.24 -4.33 26.77
C THR A 13 -32.88 -3.34 25.78
N GLN A 14 -32.91 -2.04 26.03
CA GLN A 14 -33.59 -1.13 25.09
C GLN A 14 -32.75 -0.78 23.83
N ARG A 15 -31.41 -0.75 23.95
CA ARG A 15 -30.51 -0.40 22.82
C ARG A 15 -30.26 -1.52 21.81
N GLU A 16 -30.64 -2.76 22.15
CA GLU A 16 -30.40 -3.93 21.29
C GLU A 16 -31.61 -4.24 20.38
N ALA A 17 -32.82 -3.87 20.81
CA ALA A 17 -34.04 -4.05 20.03
C ALA A 17 -34.17 -3.07 18.85
N GLU A 18 -33.51 -1.91 18.90
CA GLU A 18 -33.56 -0.90 17.83
C GLU A 18 -32.68 -1.29 16.61
N LEU A 19 -31.62 -2.06 16.84
CA LEU A 19 -30.73 -2.57 15.78
C LEU A 19 -31.40 -3.64 14.92
N GLN A 20 -32.38 -4.37 15.44
CA GLN A 20 -33.07 -5.45 14.73
C GLN A 20 -34.21 -4.97 13.82
N ARG A 21 -34.63 -3.70 13.90
CA ARG A 21 -35.69 -3.12 13.03
C ARG A 21 -35.16 -2.42 11.77
N ARG A 22 -33.87 -2.51 11.45
CA ARG A 22 -33.32 -1.94 10.21
C ARG A 22 -33.46 -2.93 9.06
N GLU A 23 -34.57 -2.83 8.34
CA GLU A 23 -34.75 -3.47 7.03
C GLU A 23 -33.69 -2.94 6.03
N PRO A 24 -33.09 -3.79 5.17
CA PRO A 24 -32.15 -3.34 4.16
C PRO A 24 -32.86 -2.51 3.07
N PRO A 25 -32.20 -1.50 2.50
CA PRO A 25 -32.78 -0.71 1.41
C PRO A 25 -33.01 -1.60 0.17
N ASN A 26 -34.28 -1.64 -0.24
CA ASN A 26 -34.76 -2.25 -1.47
C ASN A 26 -34.29 -1.42 -2.69
N TYR A 27 -33.25 -1.87 -3.39
CA TYR A 27 -32.81 -1.25 -4.64
C TYR A 27 -33.52 -1.91 -5.83
N GLY A 28 -34.76 -1.50 -6.06
CA GLY A 28 -35.51 -1.78 -7.28
C GLY A 28 -35.37 -0.65 -8.32
N ALA A 29 -34.78 -0.99 -9.47
CA ALA A 29 -34.97 -0.39 -10.80
C ALA A 29 -34.91 1.15 -10.96
N GLY A 30 -33.70 1.71 -11.09
CA GLY A 30 -33.45 3.05 -11.62
C GLY A 30 -33.12 3.02 -13.12
N LYS A 31 -33.79 3.86 -13.91
CA LYS A 31 -33.64 4.01 -15.37
C LYS A 31 -32.21 4.44 -15.75
N ARG A 32 -31.66 3.83 -16.83
CA ARG A 32 -30.39 4.23 -17.45
C ARG A 32 -30.52 5.61 -18.10
N GLU A 33 -29.76 6.57 -17.60
CA GLU A 33 -29.38 7.78 -18.33
C GLU A 33 -27.95 7.58 -18.85
N LYS A 34 -27.75 7.76 -20.16
CA LYS A 34 -26.45 7.64 -20.81
C LYS A 34 -25.83 9.04 -20.93
N ALA A 35 -24.84 9.33 -20.09
CA ALA A 35 -23.85 10.35 -20.38
C ALA A 35 -22.61 9.66 -20.96
N LYS A 36 -22.27 10.04 -22.19
CA LYS A 36 -20.98 9.73 -22.79
C LYS A 36 -20.04 10.85 -22.36
N ASP A 37 -18.96 10.52 -21.67
CA ASP A 37 -17.67 11.08 -22.05
C ASP A 37 -16.60 10.08 -21.64
N ALA A 38 -15.85 9.64 -22.65
CA ALA A 38 -14.74 8.73 -22.47
C ALA A 38 -13.53 9.60 -22.10
N GLN A 39 -13.31 9.80 -20.80
CA GLN A 39 -11.99 10.24 -20.37
C GLN A 39 -11.11 9.00 -20.25
N THR A 40 -10.43 8.70 -21.36
CA THR A 40 -9.30 7.80 -21.42
C THR A 40 -8.27 8.23 -20.38
N CYS A 41 -7.88 7.32 -19.50
CA CYS A 41 -6.61 7.46 -18.82
C CYS A 41 -5.54 7.29 -19.91
N ASP A 42 -4.99 8.39 -20.40
CA ASP A 42 -3.70 8.35 -21.09
C ASP A 42 -2.67 7.86 -20.06
N VAL A 43 -2.49 6.54 -20.02
CA VAL A 43 -1.26 5.90 -19.55
C VAL A 43 -0.25 6.09 -20.66
N GLU A 44 0.08 7.34 -20.98
CA GLU A 44 1.28 7.64 -21.74
C GLU A 44 2.42 7.75 -20.74
N ASP A 45 3.24 6.69 -20.75
CA ASP A 45 4.69 6.74 -20.61
C ASP A 45 5.25 7.39 -19.33
N ILE A 46 5.17 6.66 -18.21
CA ILE A 46 6.02 6.93 -17.01
C ILE A 46 7.31 6.10 -17.07
N ASP A 47 7.87 5.88 -18.26
CA ASP A 47 9.25 5.35 -18.41
C ASP A 47 10.19 6.41 -18.99
N SER A 48 9.91 7.68 -18.72
CA SER A 48 10.88 8.76 -18.92
C SER A 48 12.01 8.62 -17.90
N GLU A 49 13.03 7.81 -18.23
CA GLU A 49 14.37 8.03 -17.69
C GLU A 49 14.73 9.50 -17.96
N PRO A 50 15.13 10.28 -16.94
CA PRO A 50 15.58 11.63 -17.18
C PRO A 50 16.88 11.53 -17.96
N GLU A 51 16.84 11.83 -19.27
CA GLU A 51 18.07 12.06 -20.02
C GLU A 51 18.88 13.11 -19.24
N PRO A 52 20.12 12.79 -18.81
CA PRO A 52 20.93 13.73 -18.09
C PRO A 52 21.26 14.85 -19.06
N ASN A 53 20.57 15.98 -18.92
CA ASN A 53 20.92 17.17 -19.66
C ASN A 53 22.38 17.48 -19.32
N LYS A 54 23.23 17.28 -20.31
CA LYS A 54 24.65 17.54 -20.32
C LYS A 54 24.87 19.05 -20.24
N LYS A 55 24.62 19.59 -19.06
CA LYS A 55 25.16 20.86 -18.60
C LYS A 55 26.09 20.51 -17.46
N ALA A 56 27.38 20.56 -17.76
CA ALA A 56 28.43 20.49 -16.75
C ALA A 56 28.17 21.58 -15.71
N SER A 57 27.43 21.24 -14.65
CA SER A 57 27.45 22.02 -13.44
C SER A 57 28.69 21.55 -12.70
N ASP A 58 29.77 22.28 -13.01
CA ASP A 58 30.99 22.43 -12.25
C ASP A 58 30.84 22.05 -10.78
N GLY A 59 31.85 21.34 -10.26
CA GLY A 59 31.88 20.71 -8.94
C GLY A 59 31.87 21.72 -7.79
N ALA A 60 30.74 22.38 -7.59
CA ALA A 60 30.46 23.23 -6.46
C ALA A 60 29.45 22.53 -5.55
N ALA A 61 29.84 22.30 -4.30
CA ALA A 61 28.91 21.91 -3.24
C ALA A 61 27.76 22.92 -3.20
N ARG A 62 26.59 22.52 -3.71
CA ARG A 62 25.40 23.37 -3.75
C ARG A 62 24.91 23.55 -2.32
N THR A 63 25.14 24.72 -1.73
CA THR A 63 24.44 25.14 -0.52
C THR A 63 22.95 25.18 -0.83
N GLU A 64 22.15 24.38 -0.12
CA GLU A 64 20.70 24.44 -0.23
C GLU A 64 20.25 25.87 0.10
N SER A 65 19.45 26.48 -0.79
CA SER A 65 18.85 27.78 -0.51
C SER A 65 18.04 27.68 0.79
N PRO A 66 18.03 28.70 1.65
CA PRO A 66 17.27 28.68 2.91
C PRO A 66 15.79 28.35 2.72
N MET A 67 15.21 28.66 1.55
CA MET A 67 13.84 28.25 1.22
C MET A 67 13.70 26.72 1.08
N ILE A 68 14.69 26.07 0.48
CA ILE A 68 14.73 24.60 0.33
C ILE A 68 14.86 23.97 1.72
N ALA A 69 15.80 24.43 2.55
CA ALA A 69 15.96 23.94 3.91
C ALA A 69 14.67 24.08 4.73
N HIS A 70 13.97 25.22 4.61
CA HIS A 70 12.71 25.45 5.30
C HIS A 70 11.60 24.48 4.85
N LEU A 71 11.45 24.25 3.55
CA LEU A 71 10.48 23.30 3.03
C LEU A 71 10.80 21.87 3.49
N HIS A 72 12.06 21.46 3.43
CA HIS A 72 12.52 20.16 3.94
C HIS A 72 12.20 19.98 5.42
N GLN A 73 12.40 21.02 6.23
CA GLN A 73 12.03 21.03 7.65
C GLN A 73 10.52 20.82 7.82
N MET A 74 9.68 21.60 7.13
CA MET A 74 8.22 21.50 7.23
C MET A 74 7.69 20.11 6.84
N PHE A 75 8.26 19.49 5.80
CA PHE A 75 7.89 18.14 5.39
C PHE A 75 8.36 17.09 6.40
N SER A 76 9.59 17.21 6.90
CA SER A 76 10.15 16.28 7.87
C SER A 76 9.36 16.29 9.18
N ASP A 77 9.02 17.47 9.70
CA ASP A 77 8.25 17.62 10.95
C ASP A 77 6.86 17.00 10.81
N ARG A 78 6.18 17.25 9.69
CA ARG A 78 4.85 16.70 9.44
C ARG A 78 4.89 15.18 9.32
N LEU A 79 5.86 14.62 8.60
CA LEU A 79 5.99 13.18 8.44
C LEU A 79 6.35 12.49 9.77
N ASN A 80 7.22 13.08 10.57
CA ASN A 80 7.57 12.55 11.89
C ASN A 80 6.37 12.55 12.84
N ALA A 81 5.59 13.64 12.85
CA ALA A 81 4.35 13.71 13.64
C ALA A 81 3.35 12.63 13.22
N MET A 82 3.18 12.43 11.91
CA MET A 82 2.30 11.39 11.36
C MET A 82 2.80 9.97 11.65
N GLN A 83 4.11 9.71 11.58
CA GLN A 83 4.69 8.41 11.91
C GLN A 83 4.54 8.09 13.40
N SER A 84 4.76 9.08 14.27
CA SER A 84 4.67 8.90 15.73
C SER A 84 3.26 8.51 16.19
N ILE A 85 2.21 9.08 15.58
CA ILE A 85 0.84 8.68 15.92
C ILE A 85 0.52 7.27 15.44
N VAL A 86 1.00 6.87 14.26
CA VAL A 86 0.73 5.54 13.68
C VAL A 86 1.44 4.43 14.46
N GLU A 87 2.69 4.67 14.87
CA GLU A 87 3.49 3.71 15.64
C GLU A 87 2.90 3.42 17.03
N ARG A 88 2.18 4.39 17.61
CA ARG A 88 1.62 4.30 18.96
C ARG A 88 0.19 3.74 19.01
N LEU A 89 -0.43 3.45 17.86
CA LEU A 89 -1.79 2.92 17.83
C LEU A 89 -1.83 1.50 18.43
N PRO A 90 -2.65 1.25 19.47
CA PRO A 90 -2.76 -0.07 20.07
C PRO A 90 -3.33 -1.07 19.06
N GLY A 91 -2.67 -2.21 18.89
CA GLY A 91 -3.09 -3.27 17.98
C GLY A 91 -2.65 -3.11 16.53
N VAL A 92 -1.94 -2.02 16.19
CA VAL A 92 -1.27 -1.90 14.89
C VAL A 92 0.01 -2.74 14.92
N ALA A 93 0.15 -3.66 13.97
CA ALA A 93 1.38 -4.44 13.83
C ALA A 93 2.56 -3.50 13.56
N PRO A 94 3.76 -3.77 14.11
CA PRO A 94 4.94 -2.98 13.84
C PRO A 94 5.15 -2.76 12.33
N PRO A 95 5.46 -1.53 11.88
CA PRO A 95 5.72 -1.28 10.46
C PRO A 95 6.79 -2.24 9.93
N ILE A 96 6.53 -2.84 8.77
CA ILE A 96 7.49 -3.74 8.11
C ILE A 96 8.73 -2.92 7.79
N ARG A 97 9.82 -3.16 8.54
CA ARG A 97 11.10 -2.52 8.28
C ARG A 97 11.65 -3.11 6.98
N LYS A 98 12.11 -2.25 6.08
CA LYS A 98 12.94 -2.72 4.96
C LYS A 98 14.15 -3.45 5.55
N SER A 99 14.43 -4.64 5.05
CA SER A 99 15.68 -5.33 5.38
C SER A 99 16.86 -4.47 4.96
N ASN A 100 17.98 -4.59 5.68
CA ASN A 100 19.26 -4.02 5.23
C ASN A 100 19.52 -4.50 3.79
N PRO A 101 19.95 -3.65 2.85
CA PRO A 101 20.46 -4.10 1.54
C PRO A 101 21.47 -5.25 1.66
N ASP A 102 22.29 -5.22 2.70
CA ASP A 102 23.27 -6.25 3.01
C ASP A 102 22.72 -7.37 3.91
N SER A 103 21.42 -7.39 4.21
CA SER A 103 20.80 -8.40 5.09
C SER A 103 20.99 -9.83 4.59
N TYR A 104 21.15 -10.01 3.28
CA TYR A 104 21.43 -11.31 2.67
C TYR A 104 22.93 -11.65 2.63
N ALA A 105 23.79 -10.65 2.85
CA ALA A 105 25.24 -10.81 2.85
C ALA A 105 25.74 -11.53 4.11
N ASP A 106 24.96 -11.57 5.19
CA ASP A 106 25.30 -12.27 6.43
C ASP A 106 24.68 -13.67 6.50
N THR A 107 24.09 -14.17 5.41
CA THR A 107 23.55 -15.52 5.39
C THR A 107 24.70 -16.54 5.45
N PRO A 108 24.55 -17.64 6.21
CA PRO A 108 25.57 -18.70 6.27
C PRO A 108 25.78 -19.38 4.91
N PHE A 109 24.89 -19.15 3.95
CA PHE A 109 24.96 -19.68 2.58
C PHE A 109 25.66 -18.73 1.60
N LYS A 110 26.08 -17.53 1.99
CA LYS A 110 26.66 -16.55 1.06
C LYS A 110 27.84 -17.15 0.30
N ASP A 111 28.83 -17.67 1.04
CA ASP A 111 30.07 -18.15 0.42
C ASP A 111 29.78 -19.35 -0.49
N GLU A 112 28.91 -20.26 -0.03
CA GLU A 112 28.45 -21.39 -0.83
C GLU A 112 27.77 -20.94 -2.14
N ILE A 113 26.85 -19.97 -2.08
CA ILE A 113 26.16 -19.39 -3.25
C ILE A 113 27.12 -18.69 -4.21
N THR A 114 28.11 -17.97 -3.68
CA THR A 114 29.13 -17.30 -4.53
C THR A 114 30.09 -18.27 -5.20
N LEU A 115 30.27 -19.47 -4.65
CA LEU A 115 31.12 -20.52 -5.20
C LEU A 115 30.42 -21.37 -6.27
N ILE A 116 29.09 -21.31 -6.36
CA ILE A 116 28.34 -22.09 -7.35
C ILE A 116 28.51 -21.46 -8.74
N GLU A 117 28.98 -22.25 -9.71
CA GLU A 117 28.99 -21.83 -11.11
C GLU A 117 27.56 -21.67 -11.63
N MET A 118 27.31 -20.61 -12.41
CA MET A 118 26.01 -20.40 -13.06
C MET A 118 25.61 -21.63 -13.89
N PRO A 119 24.39 -22.17 -13.69
CA PRO A 119 23.98 -23.39 -14.36
C PRO A 119 23.93 -23.19 -15.86
N ARG A 120 24.87 -23.80 -16.58
CA ARG A 120 24.97 -23.73 -18.05
C ARG A 120 23.77 -24.33 -18.79
N LYS A 121 22.93 -25.09 -18.08
CA LYS A 121 21.71 -25.73 -18.61
C LYS A 121 20.43 -25.03 -18.16
N PHE A 122 20.52 -23.87 -17.49
CA PHE A 122 19.35 -23.10 -17.14
C PHE A 122 18.86 -22.34 -18.37
N SER A 123 17.74 -22.80 -18.91
CA SER A 123 17.01 -22.09 -19.96
C SER A 123 15.80 -21.40 -19.36
N PHE A 124 15.61 -20.13 -19.67
CA PHE A 124 14.33 -19.49 -19.39
C PHE A 124 13.25 -20.11 -20.26
N PRO A 125 12.10 -20.52 -19.67
CA PRO A 125 10.97 -20.95 -20.47
C PRO A 125 10.51 -19.80 -21.37
N SER A 126 10.26 -20.08 -22.64
CA SER A 126 9.65 -19.11 -23.56
C SER A 126 8.16 -18.98 -23.24
N ILE A 127 7.84 -18.19 -22.23
CA ILE A 127 6.45 -17.84 -21.91
C ILE A 127 5.98 -16.80 -22.93
N LYS A 128 4.90 -17.11 -23.64
CA LYS A 128 4.22 -16.13 -24.50
C LYS A 128 3.64 -15.03 -23.63
N THR A 129 3.67 -13.79 -24.11
CA THR A 129 3.01 -12.67 -23.43
C THR A 129 1.51 -12.96 -23.38
N TYR A 130 0.97 -13.07 -22.17
CA TYR A 130 -0.46 -13.22 -21.96
C TYR A 130 -1.15 -11.91 -22.34
N ASN A 131 -1.93 -11.93 -23.42
CA ASN A 131 -2.56 -10.73 -23.98
C ASN A 131 -3.78 -10.25 -23.18
N GLY A 132 -4.24 -11.01 -22.18
CA GLY A 132 -5.33 -10.65 -21.24
C GLY A 132 -6.70 -10.37 -21.85
N THR A 133 -6.80 -10.35 -23.18
CA THR A 133 -7.95 -9.86 -23.95
C THR A 133 -8.46 -10.91 -24.95
N THR A 134 -7.69 -11.98 -25.17
CA THR A 134 -8.05 -13.06 -26.08
C THR A 134 -8.06 -14.39 -25.33
N ASP A 135 -9.21 -15.05 -25.44
CA ASP A 135 -9.52 -16.44 -25.17
C ASP A 135 -9.48 -16.94 -23.71
N LEU A 136 -10.64 -17.42 -23.25
CA LEU A 136 -10.83 -18.14 -21.99
C LEU A 136 -10.36 -19.61 -22.12
N ASP A 137 -9.96 -20.05 -23.32
CA ASP A 137 -9.52 -21.42 -23.60
C ASP A 137 -7.97 -21.56 -23.59
N ASP A 138 -7.22 -20.44 -23.54
CA ASP A 138 -5.74 -20.44 -23.44
C ASP A 138 -5.26 -20.56 -21.98
N HIS A 139 -6.07 -21.20 -21.13
CA HIS A 139 -5.71 -21.63 -19.79
C HIS A 139 -5.10 -23.03 -19.92
N VAL A 140 -3.78 -23.14 -19.65
CA VAL A 140 -2.98 -24.37 -19.61
C VAL A 140 -3.82 -25.63 -19.40
N THR A 141 -3.91 -26.47 -20.43
CA THR A 141 -4.46 -27.83 -20.37
C THR A 141 -3.39 -28.86 -20.01
#